data_AF-A0A815WD76-F1
#
_entry.id   AF-A0A815WD76-F1
#
_cell.length_a   1.000
_cell.length_b   1.000
_cell.length_c   1.000
_cell.angle_alpha   90.00
_cell.angle_beta   90.00
_cell.angle_gamma   90.00
#
_symmetry.space_group_name_H-M   'P 1'
#
loop_
_entity.id
_entity.type
_entity.pdbx_description
1 polymer ?
#
loop_
_entity_poly.entity_id
_entity_poly.type
_entity_poly.pdbx_seq_one_letter_code
_entity_poly.pdbx_strand_id
1 'polypeptide(L)'
;GPQWWAMGRQLYEIEPVFTRWIQLIDAEMMKINNGEWRLLEELIGKTSEDESRINDTNIAQPTLFAIQVALSALLVSWNIYPSSIISHSAGDQADAFVADRLSLEEAVRVVYHRLGL
;
A
#
# COMPACT_ATOMS: atom_id res chain seq x y z
N GLY A 1 10.79 -7.82 -6.83
CA GLY A 1 10.87 -6.36 -6.97
C GLY A 1 11.47 -5.78 -5.70
N PRO A 2 11.19 -4.53 -5.32
CA PRO A 2 11.72 -3.92 -4.10
C PRO A 2 10.97 -4.33 -2.81
N GLN A 3 9.94 -5.17 -2.91
CA GLN A 3 9.18 -5.65 -1.77
C GLN A 3 10.00 -6.64 -0.91
N TRP A 4 9.81 -6.60 0.41
CA TRP A 4 10.47 -7.51 1.36
C TRP A 4 9.59 -7.76 2.59
N TRP A 5 9.78 -8.90 3.26
CA TRP A 5 9.02 -9.25 4.46
C TRP A 5 9.28 -8.24 5.58
N ALA A 6 8.23 -7.80 6.28
CA ALA A 6 8.31 -6.80 7.36
C ALA A 6 8.54 -5.34 6.95
N MET A 7 8.50 -5.01 5.65
CA MET A 7 8.57 -3.62 5.22
C MET A 7 7.44 -2.77 5.84
N GLY A 8 7.78 -1.59 6.35
CA GLY A 8 6.82 -0.67 6.96
C GLY A 8 6.34 -1.02 8.37
N ARG A 9 6.75 -2.15 8.98
CA ARG A 9 6.32 -2.53 10.35
C ARG A 9 6.66 -1.49 11.40
N GLN A 10 7.90 -0.99 11.39
CA GLN A 10 8.34 0.02 12.36
C GLN A 10 7.50 1.30 12.29
N LEU A 11 7.22 1.79 11.08
CA LEU A 11 6.36 2.95 10.88
C LEU A 11 4.92 2.66 11.32
N TYR A 12 4.41 1.47 11.07
CA TYR A 12 3.08 1.07 11.55
C TYR A 12 2.98 1.06 13.07
N GLU A 13 4.07 0.77 13.78
CA GLU A 13 4.11 0.78 15.26
C GLU A 13 4.22 2.19 15.84
N ILE A 14 4.95 3.10 15.19
CA ILE A 14 5.33 4.39 15.78
C ILE A 14 4.63 5.61 15.18
N GLU A 15 4.10 5.53 13.95
CA GLU A 15 3.54 6.67 13.22
C GLU A 15 2.00 6.53 13.02
N PRO A 16 1.17 7.22 13.82
CA PRO A 16 -0.29 7.11 13.75
C PRO A 16 -0.88 7.43 12.36
N VAL A 17 -0.27 8.37 11.63
CA VAL A 17 -0.69 8.74 10.27
C VAL A 17 -0.45 7.57 9.31
N PHE A 18 0.72 6.95 9.37
CA PHE A 18 1.06 5.79 8.56
C PHE A 18 0.10 4.62 8.86
N THR A 19 -0.10 4.32 10.13
CA THR A 19 -1.03 3.28 10.61
C THR A 19 -2.44 3.49 10.05
N ARG A 20 -2.96 4.73 10.13
CA ARG A 20 -4.30 5.07 9.66
C ARG A 20 -4.46 4.81 8.17
N TRP A 21 -3.48 5.20 7.36
CA TRP A 21 -3.54 5.00 5.91
C TRP A 21 -3.47 3.54 5.51
N ILE A 22 -2.60 2.75 6.14
CA ILE A 22 -2.55 1.30 5.91
C ILE A 22 -3.90 0.64 6.25
N GLN A 23 -4.52 1.02 7.38
CA GLN A 23 -5.83 0.48 7.77
C GLN A 23 -6.94 0.83 6.80
N LEU A 24 -6.95 2.06 6.27
CA LEU A 24 -7.93 2.49 5.27
C LEU A 24 -7.77 1.68 3.97
N ILE A 25 -6.54 1.51 3.50
CA ILE A 25 -6.24 0.77 2.27
C ILE A 25 -6.57 -0.72 2.43
N ASP A 26 -6.21 -1.34 3.57
CA ASP A 26 -6.59 -2.73 3.87
C ASP A 26 -8.12 -2.91 3.86
N ALA A 27 -8.86 -1.98 4.46
CA ALA A 27 -10.32 -2.03 4.46
C ALA A 27 -10.93 -1.93 3.06
N GLU A 28 -10.41 -1.06 2.19
CA GLU A 28 -10.87 -0.97 0.79
C GLU A 28 -10.47 -2.22 -0.02
N MET A 29 -9.26 -2.75 0.17
CA MET A 29 -8.82 -3.99 -0.47
C MET A 29 -9.72 -5.17 -0.11
N MET A 30 -10.10 -5.29 1.17
CA MET A 30 -11.00 -6.32 1.66
C MET A 30 -12.38 -6.30 0.99
N LYS A 31 -12.87 -5.12 0.60
CA LYS A 31 -14.14 -5.00 -0.14
C LYS A 31 -14.02 -5.53 -1.56
N ILE A 32 -12.89 -5.26 -2.21
CA ILE A 32 -12.68 -5.57 -3.63
C ILE A 32 -12.27 -7.02 -3.84
N ASN A 33 -11.46 -7.59 -2.94
CA ASN A 33 -11.03 -8.98 -2.99
C ASN A 33 -12.00 -9.96 -2.30
N ASN A 34 -13.22 -9.54 -1.99
CA ASN A 34 -14.25 -10.32 -1.29
C ASN A 34 -13.78 -10.95 0.05
N GLY A 35 -12.81 -10.34 0.70
CA GLY A 35 -12.25 -10.80 1.97
C GLY A 35 -11.32 -12.02 1.87
N GLU A 36 -10.82 -12.35 0.69
CA GLU A 36 -9.93 -13.50 0.47
C GLU A 36 -8.60 -13.39 1.21
N TRP A 37 -8.08 -12.17 1.41
CA TRP A 37 -6.81 -11.94 2.09
C TRP A 37 -6.68 -10.51 2.62
N ARG A 38 -5.85 -10.32 3.66
CA ARG A 38 -5.57 -9.01 4.25
C ARG A 38 -4.16 -8.52 3.94
N LEU A 39 -4.07 -7.24 3.57
CA LEU A 39 -2.80 -6.55 3.41
C LEU A 39 -2.08 -6.40 4.76
N LEU A 40 -2.83 -6.20 5.84
CA LEU A 40 -2.29 -6.17 7.20
C LEU A 40 -1.65 -7.50 7.63
N GLU A 41 -2.19 -8.65 7.22
CA GLU A 41 -1.61 -9.95 7.57
C GLU A 41 -0.23 -10.13 6.92
N GLU A 42 -0.07 -9.68 5.68
CA GLU A 42 1.22 -9.73 4.98
C GLU A 42 2.22 -8.70 5.53
N LEU A 43 1.75 -7.51 5.90
CA LEU A 43 2.62 -6.44 6.39
C LEU A 43 3.05 -6.61 7.84
N ILE A 44 2.11 -6.86 8.75
CA ILE A 44 2.32 -6.80 10.21
C ILE A 44 1.88 -8.08 10.93
N GLY A 45 1.44 -9.10 10.19
CA GLY A 45 1.08 -10.40 10.76
C GLY A 45 2.28 -11.14 11.33
N LYS A 46 1.99 -12.27 11.98
CA LYS A 46 3.01 -13.14 12.61
C LYS A 46 3.59 -14.19 11.67
N THR A 47 3.28 -14.12 10.38
CA THR A 47 3.78 -15.02 9.35
C THR A 47 5.30 -14.93 9.30
N SER A 48 5.96 -16.08 9.26
CA SER A 48 7.41 -16.13 9.07
C SER A 48 7.81 -15.62 7.68
N GLU A 49 9.09 -15.29 7.48
CA GLU A 49 9.56 -14.83 6.17
C GLU A 49 9.33 -15.91 5.08
N ASP A 50 9.58 -17.18 5.41
CA ASP A 50 9.40 -18.32 4.50
C ASP A 50 7.93 -18.58 4.11
N GLU A 51 6.98 -18.19 4.97
CA GLU A 51 5.55 -18.36 4.73
C GLU A 51 4.89 -17.11 4.11
N SER A 52 5.65 -16.02 3.96
CA SER A 52 5.10 -14.77 3.46
C SER A 52 4.83 -14.85 1.96
N ARG A 53 3.65 -14.36 1.56
CA ARG A 53 3.27 -14.27 0.15
C ARG A 53 3.67 -12.92 -0.45
N ILE A 54 4.52 -12.16 0.22
CA ILE A 54 4.93 -10.82 -0.24
C ILE A 54 5.61 -10.86 -1.61
N ASN A 55 6.16 -12.00 -2.02
CA ASN A 55 6.75 -12.18 -3.34
C ASN A 55 5.73 -12.49 -4.44
N ASP A 56 4.50 -12.88 -4.09
CA ASP A 56 3.44 -13.09 -5.05
C ASP A 56 3.01 -11.74 -5.63
N THR A 57 2.96 -11.65 -6.96
CA THR A 57 2.79 -10.35 -7.64
C THR A 57 1.46 -9.68 -7.29
N ASN A 58 0.41 -10.48 -7.05
CA ASN A 58 -0.91 -10.03 -6.64
C ASN A 58 -0.98 -9.49 -5.21
N ILE A 59 0.03 -9.76 -4.39
CA ILE A 59 0.16 -9.23 -3.03
C ILE A 59 1.20 -8.11 -3.01
N ALA A 60 2.36 -8.35 -3.61
CA ALA A 60 3.46 -7.38 -3.71
C ALA A 60 3.00 -6.00 -4.20
N GLN A 61 2.19 -5.95 -5.28
CA GLN A 61 1.77 -4.69 -5.88
C GLN A 61 0.83 -3.87 -4.97
N PRO A 62 -0.30 -4.42 -4.46
CA PRO A 62 -1.11 -3.71 -3.48
C PRO A 62 -0.34 -3.31 -2.23
N THR A 63 0.57 -4.15 -1.74
CA THR A 63 1.37 -3.85 -0.56
C THR A 63 2.33 -2.68 -0.80
N LEU A 64 3.01 -2.65 -1.94
CA LEU A 64 3.87 -1.53 -2.33
C LEU A 64 3.08 -0.23 -2.48
N PHE A 65 1.90 -0.29 -3.12
CA PHE A 65 0.99 0.85 -3.23
C PHE A 65 0.60 1.39 -1.85
N ALA A 66 0.20 0.51 -0.93
CA ALA A 66 -0.23 0.93 0.40
C ALA A 66 0.88 1.65 1.17
N ILE A 67 2.11 1.13 1.11
CA ILE A 67 3.28 1.76 1.75
C ILE A 67 3.59 3.11 1.11
N GLN A 68 3.58 3.21 -0.21
CA GLN A 68 3.86 4.48 -0.90
C GLN A 68 2.85 5.57 -0.53
N VAL A 69 1.56 5.22 -0.48
CA VAL A 69 0.51 6.15 -0.06
C VAL A 69 0.68 6.55 1.41
N ALA A 70 0.92 5.58 2.30
CA ALA A 70 1.08 5.85 3.72
C ALA A 70 2.34 6.70 4.02
N LEU A 71 3.45 6.47 3.31
CA LEU A 71 4.65 7.30 3.38
C LEU A 71 4.41 8.71 2.86
N SER A 72 3.71 8.84 1.74
CA SER A 72 3.40 10.17 1.15
C SER A 72 2.55 10.99 2.11
N ALA A 73 1.53 10.39 2.71
CA ALA A 73 0.70 11.05 3.70
C ALA A 73 1.46 11.40 4.98
N LEU A 74 2.38 10.54 5.42
CA LEU A 74 3.24 10.82 6.56
C LEU A 74 4.14 12.03 6.30
N LEU A 75 4.79 12.10 5.13
CA LEU A 75 5.61 13.26 4.74
C LEU A 75 4.78 14.55 4.72
N VAL A 76 3.58 14.51 4.14
CA VAL A 76 2.65 15.66 4.14
C VAL A 76 2.29 16.07 5.57
N SER A 77 2.08 15.12 6.49
CA SER A 77 1.80 15.42 7.90
C SER A 77 2.98 16.09 8.61
N TRP A 78 4.20 15.87 8.13
CA TRP A 78 5.41 16.58 8.56
C TRP A 78 5.65 17.89 7.81
N ASN A 79 4.67 18.36 7.03
CA ASN A 79 4.76 19.55 6.20
C ASN A 79 5.85 19.46 5.11
N ILE A 80 6.17 18.24 4.68
CA ILE A 80 7.07 17.91 3.56
C ILE A 80 6.22 17.54 2.35
N TYR A 81 6.20 18.42 1.35
CA TYR A 81 5.38 18.23 0.15
C TYR A 81 6.26 17.78 -1.02
N PRO A 82 6.03 16.58 -1.58
CA PRO A 82 6.76 16.15 -2.77
C PRO A 82 6.43 17.06 -3.94
N SER A 83 7.46 17.67 -4.54
CA SER A 83 7.30 18.56 -5.70
C SER A 83 7.04 17.79 -7.00
N SER A 84 7.38 16.50 -7.02
CA SER A 84 7.14 15.55 -8.10
C SER A 84 7.19 14.15 -7.53
N ILE A 85 6.40 13.24 -8.08
CA ILE A 85 6.49 11.81 -7.76
C ILE A 85 6.82 11.11 -9.07
N ILE A 86 7.87 10.30 -9.03
CA ILE A 86 8.29 9.48 -10.17
C ILE A 86 8.27 8.06 -9.66
N SER A 87 7.36 7.29 -10.20
CA SER A 87 7.31 5.86 -9.99
C SER A 87 7.80 5.13 -11.23
N HIS A 88 8.41 3.95 -11.02
CA HIS A 88 8.81 3.09 -12.12
C HIS A 88 7.82 1.93 -12.24
N SER A 89 7.10 1.86 -13.37
CA SER A 89 6.20 0.76 -13.73
C SER A 89 4.98 0.58 -12.82
N ALA A 90 5.15 -0.06 -11.66
CA ALA A 90 4.03 -0.43 -10.79
C ALA A 90 3.53 0.73 -9.89
N GLY A 91 4.34 1.78 -9.69
CA GLY A 91 3.98 2.86 -8.77
C GLY A 91 3.16 4.02 -9.37
N ASP A 92 2.85 4.03 -10.68
CA ASP A 92 2.11 5.14 -11.34
C ASP A 92 0.75 5.44 -10.67
N GLN A 93 0.22 4.48 -9.93
CA GLN A 93 -1.09 4.56 -9.26
C GLN A 93 -1.03 5.29 -7.91
N ALA A 94 0.09 5.18 -7.19
CA ALA A 94 0.33 6.00 -6.02
C ALA A 94 0.45 7.47 -6.43
N ASP A 95 1.09 7.75 -7.57
CA ASP A 95 1.24 9.10 -8.12
C ASP A 95 -0.12 9.71 -8.48
N ALA A 96 -1.03 8.94 -9.10
CA ALA A 96 -2.37 9.39 -9.45
C ALA A 96 -3.25 9.68 -8.21
N PHE A 97 -3.13 8.87 -7.15
CA PHE A 97 -3.82 9.10 -5.88
C PHE A 97 -3.26 10.33 -5.15
N VAL A 98 -1.93 10.45 -5.05
CA VAL A 98 -1.28 11.57 -4.33
C VAL A 98 -1.41 12.89 -5.09
N ALA A 99 -1.63 12.86 -6.40
CA ALA A 99 -1.93 14.06 -7.21
C ALA A 99 -3.42 14.48 -7.18
N ASP A 100 -4.22 13.98 -6.23
CA ASP A 100 -5.67 14.25 -6.07
C ASP A 100 -6.51 13.92 -7.33
N ARG A 101 -6.06 13.00 -8.19
CA ARG A 101 -6.78 12.66 -9.43
C ARG A 101 -7.76 11.49 -9.28
N LEU A 102 -7.64 10.72 -8.21
CA LEU A 102 -8.46 9.55 -7.91
C LEU A 102 -8.86 9.56 -6.43
N SER A 103 -10.08 9.14 -6.13
CA SER A 103 -10.47 8.75 -4.77
C SER A 103 -9.69 7.51 -4.31
N LEU A 104 -9.65 7.27 -3.00
CA LEU A 104 -8.98 6.10 -2.44
C LEU A 104 -9.56 4.80 -3.01
N GLU A 105 -10.88 4.72 -3.13
CA GLU A 105 -11.57 3.57 -3.69
C GLU A 105 -11.15 3.30 -5.15
N GLU A 106 -11.09 4.35 -5.98
CA GLU A 106 -10.67 4.23 -7.38
C GLU A 106 -9.21 3.79 -7.49
N ALA A 107 -8.32 4.35 -6.66
CA ALA A 107 -6.91 3.98 -6.67
C ALA A 107 -6.70 2.50 -6.28
N VAL A 108 -7.42 2.02 -5.25
CA VAL A 108 -7.36 0.60 -4.82
C VAL A 108 -7.92 -0.33 -5.91
N ARG A 109 -9.04 0.04 -6.57
CA ARG A 109 -9.60 -0.72 -7.69
C ARG A 109 -8.61 -0.84 -8.85
N VAL A 110 -7.95 0.26 -9.23
CA VAL A 110 -6.97 0.23 -10.33
C VAL A 110 -5.80 -0.69 -9.99
N VAL A 111 -5.27 -0.63 -8.77
CA VAL A 111 -4.17 -1.49 -8.34
C VAL A 111 -4.57 -2.97 -8.30
N TYR A 112 -5.79 -3.28 -7.87
CA TYR A 112 -6.31 -4.65 -7.85
C TYR A 112 -6.54 -5.22 -9.27
N HIS A 113 -7.26 -4.49 -10.13
CA HIS A 113 -7.66 -4.99 -11.46
C HIS A 113 -6.55 -4.91 -12.52
N ARG A 114 -5.48 -4.13 -12.30
CA ARG A 114 -4.32 -4.09 -13.20
C ARG A 114 -3.69 -5.48 -13.43
N LEU A 115 -3.94 -6.43 -12.52
CA LEU A 115 -3.46 -7.80 -12.59
C LEU A 115 -4.30 -8.73 -13.49
N GLY A 116 -5.39 -8.24 -14.09
CA GLY A 116 -6.25 -9.05 -14.96
C GLY A 116 -7.12 -10.06 -14.21
N LEU A 117 -7.56 -9.70 -13.00
CA LEU A 117 -8.63 -10.39 -12.25
C LEU A 117 -9.98 -9.70 -12.49
#